data_AF-A0A9P0LNG8-F1
#
_entry.id   AF-A0A9P0LNG8-F1
#
_cell.length_a   1.000
_cell.length_b   1.000
_cell.length_c   1.000
_cell.angle_alpha   90.00
_cell.angle_beta   90.00
_cell.angle_gamma   90.00
#
_symmetry.space_group_name_H-M   'P 1'
#
loop_
_entity.id
_entity.type
_entity.pdbx_description
1 polymer ?
#
loop_
_entity_poly.entity_id
_entity_poly.type
_entity_poly.pdbx_seq_one_letter_code
_entity_poly.pdbx_strand_id
1 'polypeptide(L)'
;MLYLIFRVYCADHTYCTLRLPISAPADQIKYVAAEKLKIPTEDELLLVEVRSNGERVIFKDNDISIPTTLTLNGRIFVSPKDHLDALTCLSEQEEATQGVGGDIEMFSTKELAYYMTLFDWDLFWCVHEYELLFHTFGRHHFGQITANLDVFLRRFNEIQFWVVTEIVMTQSLSRRVGVLRKFIKLATYCKEYQNLNAFCAIVMGLSNVAVSRLSNTWEKLPSKFRKLFTEFEALIDPSRNHRAYRVNVGKLQPPVVPFMPLLLKDMTFTHEGNKTCLDGLVNFEKMHMLAQTMRTIRFCRSRHLVLDPPSPKSEREVKSYISCLRTIDNQRTLNALSQKLEPRRT
;
A
#
# COMPACT_ATOMS: atom_id res chain seq x y z
N MET A 1 -0.47 25.61 5.45
CA MET A 1 0.22 24.48 6.11
C MET A 1 -0.83 23.43 6.44
N LEU A 2 -0.67 22.18 5.95
CA LEU A 2 -1.64 21.10 6.14
C LEU A 2 -1.50 20.53 7.55
N TYR A 3 -2.60 20.48 8.30
CA TYR A 3 -2.65 19.88 9.64
C TYR A 3 -3.38 18.55 9.58
N LEU A 4 -2.90 17.57 10.33
CA LEU A 4 -3.57 16.28 10.52
C LEU A 4 -4.05 16.16 11.96
N ILE A 5 -5.20 15.51 12.11
CA ILE A 5 -5.71 15.07 13.40
C ILE A 5 -5.47 13.57 13.49
N PHE A 6 -4.69 13.14 14.48
CA PHE A 6 -4.35 11.74 14.67
C PHE A 6 -4.24 11.40 16.16
N ARG A 7 -4.34 10.11 16.47
CA ARG A 7 -4.25 9.59 17.83
C ARG A 7 -2.83 9.07 18.10
N VAL A 8 -2.33 9.36 19.29
CA VAL A 8 -1.10 8.76 19.83
C VAL A 8 -1.46 8.03 21.11
N TYR A 9 -1.13 6.75 21.16
CA TYR A 9 -1.48 5.83 22.25
C TYR A 9 -0.30 5.67 23.22
N CYS A 10 -0.56 5.13 24.42
CA CYS A 10 0.49 4.61 25.31
C CYS A 10 0.21 3.15 25.69
N ALA A 11 1.05 2.58 26.56
CA ALA A 11 1.08 1.14 26.81
C ALA A 11 -0.25 0.56 27.36
N ASP A 12 -1.03 1.35 28.10
CA ASP A 12 -2.35 0.96 28.62
C ASP A 12 -3.50 1.17 27.62
N HIS A 13 -3.16 1.49 26.36
CA HIS A 13 -4.08 1.76 25.24
C HIS A 13 -4.93 3.02 25.39
N THR A 14 -4.72 3.84 26.41
CA THR A 14 -5.22 5.21 26.41
C THR A 14 -4.52 6.03 25.33
N TYR A 15 -5.19 7.06 24.84
CA TYR A 15 -4.66 7.91 23.76
C TYR A 15 -4.99 9.38 23.96
N CYS A 16 -4.17 10.22 23.35
CA CYS A 16 -4.48 11.62 23.15
C CYS A 16 -4.68 11.90 21.66
N THR A 17 -5.51 12.91 21.36
CA THR A 17 -5.68 13.41 20.00
C THR A 17 -4.78 14.62 19.79
N LEU A 18 -3.94 14.55 18.77
CA LEU A 18 -3.05 15.63 18.36
C LEU A 18 -3.56 16.28 17.08
N ARG A 19 -3.36 17.59 16.98
CA ARG A 19 -3.54 18.37 15.75
C ARG A 19 -2.23 19.06 15.46
N LEU A 20 -1.41 18.48 14.60
CA LEU A 20 -0.07 18.97 14.27
C LEU A 20 0.08 19.12 12.75
N PRO A 21 1.01 19.97 12.28
CA PRO A 21 1.40 19.98 10.88
C PRO A 21 1.86 18.59 10.44
N ILE A 22 1.56 18.20 9.20
CA ILE A 22 2.05 16.92 8.65
C ILE A 22 3.58 16.82 8.60
N SER A 23 4.27 17.97 8.58
CA SER A 23 5.72 18.06 8.66
C SER A 23 6.26 18.00 10.10
N ALA A 24 5.41 17.82 11.11
CA ALA A 24 5.84 17.75 12.50
C ALA A 24 6.83 16.58 12.67
N PRO A 25 8.03 16.84 13.21
CA PRO A 25 9.01 15.79 13.47
C PRO A 25 8.60 14.90 14.65
N ALA A 26 9.17 13.70 14.71
CA ALA A 26 8.85 12.69 15.70
C ALA A 26 9.10 13.18 17.14
N ASP A 27 10.16 13.98 17.34
CA ASP A 27 10.48 14.62 18.61
C ASP A 27 9.35 15.54 19.12
N GLN A 28 8.80 16.37 18.24
CA GLN A 28 7.67 17.23 18.57
C GLN A 28 6.45 16.38 18.91
N ILE A 29 6.16 15.35 18.11
CA ILE A 29 5.00 14.48 18.31
C ILE A 29 5.08 13.77 19.68
N LYS A 30 6.24 13.19 20.03
CA LYS A 30 6.38 12.42 21.29
C LYS A 30 6.24 13.30 22.52
N TYR A 31 6.82 14.50 22.55
CA TYR A 31 6.73 15.36 23.74
C TYR A 31 5.34 15.97 23.90
N VAL A 32 4.68 16.37 22.81
CA VAL A 32 3.29 16.86 22.87
C VAL A 32 2.33 15.74 23.29
N ALA A 33 2.55 14.51 22.84
CA ALA A 33 1.76 13.36 23.28
C ALA A 33 1.98 13.05 24.77
N ALA A 34 3.24 13.02 25.22
CA ALA A 34 3.60 12.72 26.60
C ALA A 34 3.02 13.74 27.58
N GLU A 35 3.07 15.04 27.26
CA GLU A 35 2.46 16.09 28.08
C GLU A 35 0.96 15.87 28.25
N LYS A 36 0.24 15.59 27.15
CA LYS A 36 -1.21 15.35 27.19
C LYS A 36 -1.60 14.06 27.91
N LEU A 37 -0.78 13.02 27.79
CA LEU A 37 -0.98 11.73 28.44
C LEU A 37 -0.42 11.69 29.87
N LYS A 38 0.21 12.78 30.33
CA LYS A 38 0.87 12.89 31.64
C LYS A 38 1.93 11.80 31.85
N ILE A 39 2.64 11.44 30.78
CA ILE A 39 3.78 10.53 30.85
C ILE A 39 5.00 11.36 31.30
N PRO A 40 5.74 10.92 32.35
CA PRO A 40 6.93 11.61 32.80
C PRO A 40 7.93 11.82 31.65
N THR A 41 8.43 13.04 31.49
CA THR A 41 9.40 13.41 30.44
C THR A 41 10.84 13.36 30.93
N GLU A 42 11.06 12.90 32.17
CA GLU A 42 12.39 12.71 32.74
C GLU A 42 13.11 11.51 32.08
N ASP A 43 12.34 10.54 31.58
CA ASP A 43 12.84 9.38 30.85
C ASP A 43 13.06 9.67 29.37
N GLU A 44 13.97 8.92 28.74
CA GLU A 44 14.15 8.94 27.28
C GLU A 44 12.88 8.42 26.58
N LEU A 45 12.10 9.32 25.96
CA LEU A 45 10.88 8.97 25.25
C LEU A 45 11.14 8.56 23.80
N LEU A 46 10.38 7.55 23.36
CA LEU A 46 10.35 7.05 21.99
C LEU A 46 8.98 7.25 21.36
N LEU A 47 8.98 7.57 20.07
CA LEU A 47 7.80 7.45 19.22
C LEU A 47 7.90 6.15 18.42
N VAL A 48 6.83 5.36 18.42
CA VAL A 48 6.88 3.99 17.90
C VAL A 48 5.64 3.73 17.04
N GLU A 49 5.84 3.16 15.86
CA GLU A 49 4.77 2.45 15.16
C GLU A 49 4.65 1.05 15.75
N VAL A 50 3.49 0.73 16.32
CA VAL A 50 3.12 -0.66 16.60
C VAL A 50 2.29 -1.15 15.42
N ARG A 51 2.80 -2.16 14.71
CA ARG A 51 2.15 -2.78 13.56
C ARG A 51 1.18 -3.87 14.01
N SER A 52 0.23 -4.25 13.17
CA SER A 52 -0.78 -5.28 13.48
C SER A 52 -0.20 -6.68 13.74
N ASN A 53 1.04 -6.94 13.33
CA ASN A 53 1.79 -8.17 13.61
C ASN A 53 2.56 -8.14 14.95
N GLY A 54 2.45 -7.05 15.72
CA GLY A 54 3.16 -6.82 16.99
C GLY A 54 4.58 -6.27 16.84
N GLU A 55 5.05 -6.04 15.60
CA GLU A 55 6.36 -5.42 15.38
C GLU A 55 6.32 -3.94 15.82
N ARG A 56 7.39 -3.54 16.50
CA ARG A 56 7.58 -2.19 17.03
C ARG A 56 8.68 -1.51 16.23
N VAL A 57 8.34 -0.45 15.51
CA VAL A 57 9.30 0.32 14.71
C VAL A 57 9.48 1.70 15.31
N ILE A 58 10.68 1.98 15.80
CA ILE A 58 11.01 3.27 16.44
C ILE A 58 11.25 4.31 15.34
N PHE A 59 10.58 5.45 15.44
CA PHE A 59 10.87 6.63 14.62
C PHE A 59 12.08 7.36 15.17
N LYS A 60 12.94 7.85 14.28
CA LYS A 60 14.01 8.77 14.65
C LYS A 60 13.42 10.14 14.93
N ASP A 61 14.05 10.88 15.84
CA ASP A 61 13.58 12.21 16.25
C ASP A 61 13.36 13.20 15.10
N ASN A 62 14.16 13.07 14.03
CA ASN A 62 14.07 13.90 12.83
C ASN A 62 13.12 13.36 11.73
N ASP A 63 12.47 12.20 11.94
CA ASP A 63 11.50 11.66 10.99
C ASP A 63 10.26 12.56 10.93
N ILE A 64 9.76 12.82 9.72
CA ILE A 64 8.62 13.70 9.43
C ILE A 64 7.58 12.97 8.59
N SER A 65 6.35 13.50 8.50
CA SER A 65 5.22 12.86 7.77
C SER A 65 4.79 11.51 8.34
N ILE A 66 5.05 11.28 9.63
CA ILE A 66 4.79 10.01 10.30
C ILE A 66 3.37 9.47 10.09
N PRO A 67 2.28 10.27 10.19
CA PRO A 67 0.93 9.73 10.03
C PRO A 67 0.65 9.11 8.66
N THR A 68 1.33 9.54 7.59
CA THR A 68 1.12 9.00 6.24
C THR A 68 2.01 7.80 5.92
N THR A 69 3.09 7.58 6.69
CA THR A 69 4.04 6.49 6.46
C THR A 69 3.67 5.18 7.15
N LEU A 70 2.60 5.16 7.96
CA LEU A 70 2.18 3.97 8.70
C LEU A 70 1.75 2.82 7.77
N THR A 71 1.94 1.57 8.23
CA THR A 71 1.29 0.40 7.64
C THR A 71 -0.22 0.50 7.75
N LEU A 72 -0.98 -0.33 7.00
CA LEU A 72 -2.44 -0.21 6.89
C LEU A 72 -3.13 -0.14 8.26
N ASN A 73 -2.78 -1.05 9.16
CA ASN A 73 -3.31 -1.05 10.52
C ASN A 73 -2.28 -0.61 11.56
N GLY A 74 -1.20 0.07 11.17
CA GLY A 74 -0.22 0.63 12.09
C GLY A 74 -0.82 1.72 12.98
N ARG A 75 -0.30 1.86 14.19
CA ARG A 75 -0.71 2.89 15.17
C ARG A 75 0.51 3.51 15.82
N ILE A 76 0.40 4.80 16.13
CA ILE A 76 1.47 5.58 16.74
C ILE A 76 1.34 5.48 18.25
N PHE A 77 2.43 5.10 18.91
CA PHE A 77 2.56 5.04 20.36
C PHE A 77 3.68 5.96 20.84
N VAL A 78 3.53 6.45 22.06
CA VAL A 78 4.62 7.07 22.82
C VAL A 78 4.90 6.19 24.04
N SER A 79 6.18 5.98 24.34
CA SER A 79 6.61 5.18 25.48
C SER A 79 7.97 5.66 26.00
N PRO A 80 8.22 5.59 27.32
CA PRO A 80 9.58 5.52 27.83
C PRO A 80 10.33 4.36 27.18
N LYS A 81 11.63 4.56 26.91
CA LYS A 81 12.51 3.58 26.27
C LYS A 81 12.54 2.24 27.00
N ASP A 82 12.58 2.29 28.33
CA ASP A 82 12.62 1.09 29.17
C ASP A 82 11.31 0.29 29.17
N HIS A 83 10.22 0.89 28.67
CA HIS A 83 8.89 0.27 28.59
C HIS A 83 8.50 -0.11 27.15
N LEU A 84 9.43 -0.07 26.19
CA LEU A 84 9.16 -0.42 24.80
C LEU A 84 8.51 -1.81 24.65
N ASP A 85 8.94 -2.77 25.47
CA ASP A 85 8.43 -4.14 25.43
C ASP A 85 6.98 -4.30 25.90
N ALA A 86 6.45 -3.31 26.63
CA ALA A 86 5.06 -3.29 27.09
C ALA A 86 4.07 -2.85 25.99
N LEU A 87 4.54 -2.28 24.89
CA LEU A 87 3.68 -1.88 23.78
C LEU A 87 3.13 -3.11 23.06
N THR A 88 1.80 -3.17 22.93
CA THR A 88 1.03 -4.25 22.31
C THR A 88 0.02 -3.70 21.29
N CYS A 89 -0.43 -4.57 20.37
CA CYS A 89 -1.45 -4.20 19.38
C CYS A 89 -2.77 -3.83 20.07
N LEU A 90 -3.47 -2.84 19.50
CA LEU A 90 -4.88 -2.61 19.81
C LEU A 90 -5.75 -3.66 19.11
N SER A 91 -6.92 -3.96 19.68
CA SER A 91 -7.90 -4.87 19.07
C SER A 91 -8.30 -4.45 17.65
N GLU A 92 -8.48 -3.15 17.41
CA GLU A 92 -8.81 -2.59 16.10
C GLU A 92 -7.71 -2.77 15.03
N GLN A 93 -6.49 -3.16 15.41
CA GLN A 93 -5.41 -3.45 14.47
C GLN A 93 -5.44 -4.90 13.99
N GLU A 94 -6.02 -5.81 14.78
CA GLU A 94 -6.04 -7.26 14.52
C GLU A 94 -7.25 -7.68 13.68
N GLU A 95 -8.35 -6.95 13.80
CA GLU A 95 -9.57 -7.17 13.04
C GLU A 95 -9.48 -6.63 11.62
N ALA A 96 -10.37 -7.11 10.74
CA ALA A 96 -10.51 -6.53 9.41
C ALA A 96 -10.99 -5.09 9.53
N THR A 97 -10.38 -4.17 8.78
CA THR A 97 -10.84 -2.77 8.76
C THR A 97 -12.32 -2.69 8.40
N GLN A 98 -13.03 -1.74 9.01
CA GLN A 98 -14.43 -1.50 8.70
C GLN A 98 -14.55 -0.98 7.26
N GLY A 99 -14.79 -1.87 6.31
CA GLY A 99 -15.18 -1.49 4.95
C GLY A 99 -16.61 -0.96 4.93
N VAL A 100 -16.90 -0.05 4.00
CA VAL A 100 -18.28 0.39 3.74
C VAL A 100 -19.08 -0.85 3.30
N GLY A 101 -20.18 -1.14 4.01
CA GLY A 101 -20.90 -2.41 3.90
C GLY A 101 -21.18 -2.86 2.46
N GLY A 102 -21.01 -4.16 2.20
CA GLY A 102 -21.25 -4.79 0.91
C GLY A 102 -20.21 -5.87 0.58
N ASP A 103 -20.66 -6.98 0.00
CA ASP A 103 -19.75 -8.00 -0.54
C ASP A 103 -19.26 -7.56 -1.93
N ILE A 104 -18.01 -7.88 -2.29
CA ILE A 104 -17.46 -7.59 -3.63
C ILE A 104 -18.39 -8.08 -4.76
N GLU A 105 -19.15 -9.15 -4.49
CA GLU A 105 -20.10 -9.76 -5.41
C GLU A 105 -21.26 -8.83 -5.84
N MET A 106 -21.57 -7.78 -5.06
CA MET A 106 -22.66 -6.83 -5.34
C MET A 106 -22.42 -5.94 -6.57
N PHE A 107 -21.14 -5.70 -6.91
CA PHE A 107 -20.75 -4.79 -7.99
C PHE A 107 -20.32 -5.55 -9.23
N SER A 108 -20.51 -5.01 -10.43
CA SER A 108 -19.92 -5.66 -11.62
C SER A 108 -18.40 -5.53 -11.61
N THR A 109 -17.67 -6.48 -12.18
CA THR A 109 -16.19 -6.39 -12.19
C THR A 109 -15.69 -5.19 -13.00
N LYS A 110 -16.41 -4.79 -14.05
CA LYS A 110 -16.09 -3.60 -14.85
C LYS A 110 -16.27 -2.32 -14.04
N GLU A 111 -17.34 -2.21 -13.23
CA GLU A 111 -17.55 -1.09 -12.31
C GLU A 111 -16.41 -0.96 -11.30
N LEU A 112 -16.05 -2.07 -10.64
CA LEU A 112 -14.93 -2.08 -9.70
C LEU A 112 -13.64 -1.62 -10.37
N ALA A 113 -13.30 -2.15 -11.54
CA ALA A 113 -12.08 -1.77 -12.26
C ALA A 113 -12.07 -0.29 -12.67
N TYR A 114 -13.20 0.22 -13.15
CA TYR A 114 -13.36 1.59 -13.60
C TYR A 114 -13.16 2.57 -12.44
N TYR A 115 -13.94 2.42 -11.35
CA TYR A 115 -13.85 3.34 -10.21
C TYR A 115 -12.55 3.18 -9.42
N MET A 116 -11.97 1.97 -9.37
CA MET A 116 -10.62 1.77 -8.83
C MET A 116 -9.58 2.54 -9.65
N THR A 117 -9.68 2.49 -10.98
CA THR A 117 -8.73 3.19 -11.85
C THR A 117 -8.87 4.70 -11.77
N LEU A 118 -10.09 5.23 -11.67
CA LEU A 118 -10.29 6.66 -11.41
C LEU A 118 -9.68 7.08 -10.07
N PHE A 119 -9.95 6.34 -9.01
CA PHE A 119 -9.43 6.64 -7.67
C PHE A 119 -7.90 6.57 -7.62
N ASP A 120 -7.31 5.51 -8.18
CA ASP A 120 -5.86 5.35 -8.22
C ASP A 120 -5.19 6.41 -9.12
N TRP A 121 -5.87 6.84 -10.18
CA TRP A 121 -5.40 7.93 -11.04
C TRP A 121 -5.36 9.26 -10.30
N ASP A 122 -6.40 9.59 -9.52
CA ASP A 122 -6.43 10.81 -8.70
C ASP A 122 -5.30 10.82 -7.67
N LEU A 123 -5.08 9.69 -6.97
CA LEU A 123 -3.96 9.54 -6.03
C LEU A 123 -2.61 9.71 -6.75
N PHE A 124 -2.43 9.06 -7.90
CA PHE A 124 -1.21 9.18 -8.69
C PHE A 124 -0.97 10.61 -9.21
N TRP A 125 -2.04 11.29 -9.62
CA TRP A 125 -2.00 12.67 -10.11
C TRP A 125 -1.56 13.65 -9.03
N CYS A 126 -1.97 13.42 -7.77
CA CYS A 126 -1.56 14.23 -6.62
C CYS A 126 -0.07 14.11 -6.28
N VAL A 127 0.62 13.03 -6.68
CA VAL A 127 2.04 12.84 -6.39
C VAL A 127 2.89 13.85 -7.17
N HIS A 128 3.52 14.80 -6.48
CA HIS A 128 4.50 15.65 -7.13
C HIS A 128 5.79 14.84 -7.39
N GLU A 129 6.44 15.05 -8.54
CA GLU A 129 7.65 14.29 -8.88
C GLU A 129 8.83 14.51 -7.91
N TYR A 130 8.83 15.61 -7.17
CA TYR A 130 9.86 15.88 -6.18
C TYR A 130 9.65 15.05 -4.92
N GLU A 131 8.43 14.60 -4.64
CA GLU A 131 8.17 13.65 -3.55
C GLU A 131 8.97 12.36 -3.74
N LEU A 132 9.23 11.94 -4.99
CA LEU A 132 10.09 10.79 -5.26
C LEU A 132 11.55 11.05 -4.89
N LEU A 133 12.06 12.26 -5.15
CA LEU A 133 13.42 12.64 -4.76
C LEU A 133 13.55 12.73 -3.24
N PHE A 134 12.60 13.41 -2.58
CA PHE A 134 12.59 13.53 -1.13
C PHE A 134 12.48 12.16 -0.46
N HIS A 135 11.64 11.28 -0.98
CA HIS A 135 11.56 9.89 -0.51
C HIS A 135 12.88 9.15 -0.69
N THR A 136 13.49 9.24 -1.88
CA THR A 136 14.71 8.49 -2.24
C THR A 136 15.94 8.96 -1.45
N PHE A 137 16.09 10.27 -1.24
CA PHE A 137 17.25 10.85 -0.55
C PHE A 137 17.04 11.04 0.96
N GLY A 138 15.84 10.79 1.46
CA GLY A 138 15.45 11.05 2.85
C GLY A 138 14.79 12.41 3.02
N ARG A 139 13.47 12.38 3.29
CA ARG A 139 12.61 13.57 3.36
C ARG A 139 13.05 14.60 4.41
N HIS A 140 13.66 14.14 5.51
CA HIS A 140 14.19 14.98 6.58
C HIS A 140 15.35 15.88 6.11
N HIS A 141 16.14 15.47 5.10
CA HIS A 141 17.20 16.30 4.54
C HIS A 141 16.69 17.54 3.82
N PHE A 142 15.42 17.55 3.41
CA PHE A 142 14.81 18.66 2.67
C PHE A 142 13.81 19.47 3.50
N GLY A 143 13.41 18.97 4.68
CA GLY A 143 12.27 19.52 5.41
C GLY A 143 10.96 19.49 4.60
N GLN A 144 10.83 18.54 3.67
CA GLN A 144 9.69 18.41 2.75
C GLN A 144 8.93 17.11 3.04
N ILE A 145 7.62 17.13 2.83
CA ILE A 145 6.76 15.96 3.01
C ILE A 145 6.61 15.18 1.70
N THR A 146 6.23 13.90 1.80
CA THR A 146 5.89 13.05 0.64
C THR A 146 4.55 12.36 0.82
N ALA A 147 3.59 13.06 1.42
CA ALA A 147 2.32 12.52 1.85
C ALA A 147 1.49 11.90 0.71
N ASN A 148 1.50 12.52 -0.49
CA ASN A 148 0.74 11.98 -1.61
C ASN A 148 1.38 10.68 -2.10
N LEU A 149 2.72 10.65 -2.18
CA LEU A 149 3.44 9.42 -2.50
C LEU A 149 3.16 8.33 -1.46
N ASP A 150 3.24 8.65 -0.17
CA ASP A 150 3.00 7.70 0.92
C ASP A 150 1.60 7.08 0.83
N VAL A 151 0.56 7.91 0.62
CA VAL A 151 -0.83 7.46 0.47
C VAL A 151 -0.99 6.59 -0.79
N PHE A 152 -0.34 6.95 -1.90
CA PHE A 152 -0.42 6.15 -3.12
C PHE A 152 0.30 4.80 -3.01
N LEU A 153 1.43 4.73 -2.30
CA LEU A 153 2.10 3.47 -1.98
C LEU A 153 1.30 2.62 -1.01
N ARG A 154 0.68 3.26 -0.01
CA ARG A 154 -0.23 2.61 0.92
C ARG A 154 -1.43 1.99 0.19
N ARG A 155 -1.97 2.66 -0.83
CA ARG A 155 -3.04 2.13 -1.68
C ARG A 155 -2.67 0.82 -2.39
N PHE A 156 -1.42 0.67 -2.83
CA PHE A 156 -0.95 -0.60 -3.42
C PHE A 156 -1.10 -1.75 -2.41
N ASN A 157 -0.61 -1.55 -1.18
CA ASN A 157 -0.74 -2.54 -0.11
C ASN A 157 -2.20 -2.79 0.27
N GLU A 158 -3.03 -1.74 0.30
CA GLU A 158 -4.47 -1.85 0.58
C GLU A 158 -5.15 -2.79 -0.41
N ILE A 159 -4.94 -2.59 -1.72
CA ILE A 159 -5.51 -3.47 -2.76
C ILE A 159 -4.99 -4.90 -2.62
N GLN A 160 -3.68 -5.07 -2.38
CA GLN A 160 -3.06 -6.39 -2.22
C GLN A 160 -3.68 -7.14 -1.03
N PHE A 161 -3.76 -6.52 0.14
CA PHE A 161 -4.31 -7.15 1.34
C PHE A 161 -5.83 -7.29 1.30
N TRP A 162 -6.54 -6.39 0.60
CA TRP A 162 -7.97 -6.53 0.33
C TRP A 162 -8.29 -7.82 -0.41
N VAL A 163 -7.53 -8.14 -1.47
CA VAL A 163 -7.68 -9.38 -2.23
C VAL A 163 -7.52 -10.61 -1.34
N VAL A 164 -6.48 -10.63 -0.50
CA VAL A 164 -6.25 -11.75 0.43
C VAL A 164 -7.39 -11.83 1.45
N THR A 165 -7.78 -10.70 2.03
CA THR A 165 -8.81 -10.59 3.06
C THR A 165 -10.15 -11.12 2.56
N GLU A 166 -10.63 -10.65 1.42
CA GLU A 166 -11.90 -11.10 0.82
C GLU A 166 -11.90 -12.61 0.57
N ILE A 167 -10.80 -13.17 0.07
CA ILE A 167 -10.71 -14.62 -0.21
C ILE A 167 -10.72 -15.43 1.09
N VAL A 168 -9.89 -15.09 2.08
CA VAL A 168 -9.76 -15.88 3.32
C VAL A 168 -10.95 -15.70 4.27
N MET A 169 -11.72 -14.64 4.11
CA MET A 169 -12.97 -14.42 4.84
C MET A 169 -14.17 -15.14 4.19
N THR A 170 -14.06 -15.54 2.92
CA THR A 170 -15.14 -16.25 2.21
C THR A 170 -15.19 -17.74 2.57
N GLN A 171 -16.04 -18.09 3.52
CA GLN A 171 -16.14 -19.45 4.09
C GLN A 171 -16.58 -20.51 3.05
N SER A 172 -17.66 -20.24 2.31
CA SER A 172 -18.18 -21.19 1.32
C SER A 172 -17.21 -21.35 0.15
N LEU A 173 -16.77 -22.59 -0.11
CA LEU A 173 -15.89 -22.92 -1.24
C LEU A 173 -16.43 -22.45 -2.60
N SER A 174 -17.73 -22.62 -2.86
CA SER A 174 -18.33 -22.21 -4.15
C SER A 174 -18.25 -20.68 -4.35
N ARG A 175 -18.71 -19.91 -3.35
CA ARG A 175 -18.54 -18.45 -3.30
C ARG A 175 -17.07 -18.03 -3.43
N ARG A 176 -16.14 -18.68 -2.72
CA ARG A 176 -14.71 -18.36 -2.76
C ARG A 176 -14.10 -18.56 -4.15
N VAL A 177 -14.48 -19.61 -4.87
CA VAL A 177 -14.12 -19.78 -6.30
C VAL A 177 -14.69 -18.63 -7.15
N GLY A 178 -15.91 -18.19 -6.86
CA GLY A 178 -16.54 -17.02 -7.47
C GLY A 178 -15.74 -15.73 -7.26
N VAL A 179 -15.33 -15.46 -6.03
CA VAL A 179 -14.49 -14.31 -5.63
C VAL A 179 -13.12 -14.37 -6.31
N LEU A 180 -12.44 -15.52 -6.28
CA LEU A 180 -11.15 -15.73 -6.96
C LEU A 180 -11.23 -15.42 -8.45
N ARG A 181 -12.25 -15.98 -9.13
CA ARG A 181 -12.52 -15.69 -10.55
C ARG A 181 -12.77 -14.20 -10.79
N LYS A 182 -13.46 -13.53 -9.87
CA LYS A 182 -13.78 -12.11 -9.96
C LYS A 182 -12.53 -11.25 -9.89
N PHE A 183 -11.58 -11.56 -9.00
CA PHE A 183 -10.29 -10.86 -8.92
C PHE A 183 -9.42 -11.03 -10.16
N ILE A 184 -9.39 -12.23 -10.75
CA ILE A 184 -8.66 -12.45 -12.03
C ILE A 184 -9.27 -11.60 -13.15
N LYS A 185 -10.61 -11.53 -13.22
CA LYS A 185 -11.29 -10.61 -14.16
C LYS A 185 -11.00 -9.14 -13.85
N LEU A 186 -10.95 -8.76 -12.57
CA LEU A 186 -10.65 -7.40 -12.14
C LEU A 186 -9.26 -6.98 -12.61
N ALA A 187 -8.25 -7.82 -12.36
CA ALA A 187 -6.88 -7.61 -12.85
C ALA A 187 -6.83 -7.46 -14.38
N THR A 188 -7.67 -8.23 -15.11
CA THR A 188 -7.77 -8.11 -16.58
C THR A 188 -8.21 -6.70 -16.99
N TYR A 189 -9.30 -6.20 -16.40
CA TYR A 189 -9.78 -4.84 -16.67
C TYR A 189 -8.80 -3.76 -16.21
N CYS A 190 -8.16 -3.90 -15.04
CA CYS A 190 -7.14 -2.95 -14.60
C CYS A 190 -5.98 -2.86 -15.60
N LYS A 191 -5.55 -4.01 -16.15
CA LYS A 191 -4.53 -4.05 -17.22
C LYS A 191 -5.02 -3.43 -18.52
N GLU A 192 -6.28 -3.66 -18.92
CA GLU A 192 -6.89 -3.02 -20.10
C GLU A 192 -6.98 -1.49 -19.95
N TYR A 193 -7.28 -1.00 -18.75
CA TYR A 193 -7.28 0.44 -18.43
C TYR A 193 -5.88 1.01 -18.18
N GLN A 194 -4.83 0.22 -18.40
CA GLN A 194 -3.44 0.57 -18.14
C GLN A 194 -3.17 1.04 -16.70
N ASN A 195 -4.00 0.58 -15.75
CA ASN A 195 -3.75 0.67 -14.32
C ASN A 195 -2.90 -0.52 -13.88
N LEU A 196 -1.60 -0.44 -14.16
CA LEU A 196 -0.66 -1.51 -13.85
C LEU A 196 -0.35 -1.61 -12.36
N ASN A 197 -0.53 -0.52 -11.60
CA ASN A 197 -0.38 -0.53 -10.15
C ASN A 197 -1.41 -1.47 -9.49
N ALA A 198 -2.70 -1.27 -9.76
CA ALA A 198 -3.75 -2.15 -9.25
C ALA A 198 -3.66 -3.57 -9.82
N PHE A 199 -3.34 -3.72 -11.11
CA PHE A 199 -3.09 -5.03 -11.70
C PHE A 199 -2.02 -5.81 -10.92
N CYS A 200 -0.86 -5.23 -10.68
CA CYS A 200 0.21 -5.87 -9.92
C CYS A 200 -0.21 -6.15 -8.48
N ALA A 201 -0.90 -5.22 -7.81
CA ALA A 201 -1.39 -5.41 -6.45
C ALA A 201 -2.35 -6.61 -6.34
N ILE A 202 -3.29 -6.74 -7.29
CA ILE A 202 -4.24 -7.86 -7.33
C ILE A 202 -3.52 -9.18 -7.58
N VAL A 203 -2.62 -9.23 -8.57
CA VAL A 203 -1.87 -10.45 -8.87
C VAL A 203 -1.01 -10.88 -7.68
N MET A 204 -0.31 -9.95 -7.03
CA MET A 204 0.46 -10.23 -5.82
C MET A 204 -0.41 -10.67 -4.64
N GLY A 205 -1.62 -10.12 -4.50
CA GLY A 205 -2.60 -10.57 -3.51
C GLY A 205 -3.05 -12.02 -3.78
N LEU A 206 -3.28 -12.38 -5.04
CA LEU A 206 -3.63 -13.75 -5.44
C LEU A 206 -2.48 -14.75 -5.26
N SER A 207 -1.24 -14.32 -5.49
CA SER A 207 -0.03 -15.14 -5.27
C SER A 207 0.37 -15.24 -3.78
N ASN A 208 -0.23 -14.44 -2.89
CA ASN A 208 0.03 -14.49 -1.45
C ASN A 208 -0.13 -15.90 -0.90
N VAL A 209 0.75 -16.31 0.01
CA VAL A 209 0.78 -17.68 0.58
C VAL A 209 -0.57 -18.09 1.20
N ALA A 210 -1.33 -17.17 1.78
CA ALA A 210 -2.65 -17.45 2.34
C ALA A 210 -3.70 -17.78 1.26
N VAL A 211 -3.51 -17.33 0.02
CA VAL A 211 -4.40 -17.58 -1.12
C VAL A 211 -3.90 -18.74 -1.98
N SER A 212 -2.62 -18.72 -2.38
CA SER A 212 -2.04 -19.73 -3.28
C SER A 212 -2.07 -21.15 -2.70
N ARG A 213 -2.12 -21.29 -1.37
CA ARG A 213 -2.24 -22.58 -0.69
C ARG A 213 -3.64 -23.24 -0.75
N LEU A 214 -4.68 -22.52 -1.15
CA LEU A 214 -6.07 -22.99 -1.13
C LEU A 214 -6.34 -23.94 -2.31
N SER A 215 -5.71 -25.10 -2.31
CA SER A 215 -5.67 -26.03 -3.45
C SER A 215 -7.07 -26.43 -3.93
N ASN A 216 -8.02 -26.68 -3.03
CA ASN A 216 -9.38 -27.07 -3.42
C ASN A 216 -10.10 -25.91 -4.12
N THR A 217 -9.80 -24.66 -3.75
CA THR A 217 -10.33 -23.46 -4.40
C THR A 217 -9.74 -23.32 -5.81
N TRP A 218 -8.42 -23.44 -5.97
CA TRP A 218 -7.74 -23.34 -7.26
C TRP A 218 -8.10 -24.47 -8.23
N GLU A 219 -8.27 -25.70 -7.73
CA GLU A 219 -8.69 -26.87 -8.52
C GLU A 219 -10.10 -26.72 -9.10
N LYS A 220 -11.01 -26.08 -8.35
CA LYS A 220 -12.38 -25.82 -8.82
C LYS A 220 -12.53 -24.59 -9.71
N LEU A 221 -11.50 -23.74 -9.81
CA LEU A 221 -11.50 -22.61 -10.73
C LEU A 221 -11.46 -23.11 -12.20
N PRO A 222 -12.31 -22.60 -13.12
CA PRO A 222 -12.24 -23.04 -14.52
C PRO A 222 -10.85 -22.83 -15.14
N SER A 223 -10.38 -23.80 -15.93
CA SER A 223 -9.02 -23.83 -16.49
C SER A 223 -8.63 -22.56 -17.25
N LYS A 224 -9.58 -21.93 -17.95
CA LYS A 224 -9.38 -20.63 -18.63
C LYS A 224 -8.85 -19.56 -17.68
N PHE A 225 -9.39 -19.45 -16.46
CA PHE A 225 -8.96 -18.45 -15.49
C PHE A 225 -7.64 -18.82 -14.82
N ARG A 226 -7.37 -20.12 -14.60
CA ARG A 226 -6.04 -20.57 -14.14
C ARG A 226 -4.94 -20.18 -15.13
N LYS A 227 -5.15 -20.47 -16.41
CA LYS A 227 -4.20 -20.10 -17.47
C LYS A 227 -3.97 -18.59 -17.53
N LEU A 228 -5.06 -17.81 -17.47
CA LEU A 228 -4.98 -16.35 -17.45
C LEU A 228 -4.19 -15.83 -16.24
N PHE A 229 -4.37 -16.44 -15.06
CA PHE A 229 -3.59 -16.07 -13.88
C PHE A 229 -2.11 -16.40 -14.03
N THR A 230 -1.74 -17.57 -14.57
CA THR A 230 -0.35 -17.91 -14.88
C THR A 230 0.30 -16.92 -15.85
N GLU A 231 -0.45 -16.43 -16.85
CA GLU A 231 0.02 -15.37 -17.76
C GLU A 231 0.26 -14.04 -17.01
N PHE A 232 -0.54 -13.74 -15.99
CA PHE A 232 -0.34 -12.55 -15.16
C PHE A 232 0.89 -12.68 -14.26
N GLU A 233 1.11 -13.83 -13.63
CA GLU A 233 2.31 -14.08 -12.82
C GLU A 233 3.58 -13.96 -13.68
N ALA A 234 3.58 -14.53 -14.88
CA ALA A 234 4.69 -14.41 -15.81
C ALA A 234 4.97 -12.95 -16.24
N LEU A 235 3.94 -12.10 -16.30
CA LEU A 235 4.10 -10.69 -16.66
C LEU A 235 4.81 -9.89 -15.57
N ILE A 236 4.58 -10.20 -14.29
CA ILE A 236 5.17 -9.49 -13.14
C ILE A 236 6.44 -10.14 -12.59
N ASP A 237 6.88 -11.24 -13.21
CA ASP A 237 8.05 -12.03 -12.81
C ASP A 237 9.29 -11.15 -12.59
N PRO A 238 10.01 -11.30 -11.46
CA PRO A 238 11.15 -10.46 -11.11
C PRO A 238 12.43 -10.76 -11.90
N SER A 239 12.48 -11.85 -12.67
CA SER A 239 13.69 -12.28 -13.36
C SER A 239 14.19 -11.23 -14.35
N ARG A 240 15.52 -11.13 -14.46
CA ARG A 240 16.21 -10.17 -15.33
C ARG A 240 15.72 -8.73 -15.10
N ASN A 241 15.52 -8.36 -13.83
CA ASN A 241 15.01 -7.07 -13.38
C ASN A 241 13.62 -6.74 -13.97
N HIS A 242 12.65 -7.63 -13.77
CA HIS A 242 11.27 -7.47 -14.25
C HIS A 242 11.18 -7.24 -15.77
N ARG A 243 11.97 -7.98 -16.56
CA ARG A 243 12.06 -7.77 -18.02
C ARG A 243 10.70 -7.86 -18.73
N ALA A 244 9.88 -8.85 -18.36
CA ALA A 244 8.56 -9.04 -18.98
C ALA A 244 7.66 -7.81 -18.79
N TYR A 245 7.57 -7.32 -17.55
CA TYR A 245 6.87 -6.08 -17.21
C TYR A 245 7.42 -4.89 -17.98
N ARG A 246 8.74 -4.66 -17.96
CA ARG A 246 9.36 -3.49 -18.62
C ARG A 246 9.14 -3.48 -20.13
N VAL A 247 9.25 -4.63 -20.80
CA VAL A 247 8.98 -4.76 -22.24
C VAL A 247 7.51 -4.49 -22.56
N ASN A 248 6.59 -4.87 -21.68
CA ASN A 248 5.17 -4.58 -21.86
C ASN A 248 4.88 -3.08 -21.70
N VAL A 249 5.34 -2.48 -20.60
CA VAL A 249 5.17 -1.04 -20.31
C VAL A 249 5.76 -0.16 -21.39
N GLY A 250 6.94 -0.52 -21.93
CA GLY A 250 7.60 0.25 -22.98
C GLY A 250 6.81 0.37 -24.30
N LYS A 251 5.73 -0.41 -24.46
CA LYS A 251 4.84 -0.35 -25.63
C LYS A 251 3.56 0.47 -25.39
N LEU A 252 3.26 0.82 -24.14
CA LEU A 252 2.04 1.53 -23.78
C LEU A 252 2.14 3.02 -24.08
N GLN A 253 1.01 3.63 -24.38
CA GLN A 253 0.88 5.08 -24.53
C GLN A 253 0.17 5.65 -23.31
N PRO A 254 0.46 6.89 -22.88
CA PRO A 254 -0.27 7.53 -21.80
C PRO A 254 -1.76 7.65 -22.14
N PRO A 255 -2.66 7.62 -21.14
CA PRO A 255 -2.42 7.59 -19.68
C PRO A 255 -2.09 6.19 -19.12
N VAL A 256 -1.10 6.08 -18.22
CA VAL A 256 -0.71 4.81 -17.56
C VAL A 256 -0.50 5.06 -16.07
N VAL A 257 -1.06 4.20 -15.20
CA VAL A 257 -0.68 4.14 -13.78
C VAL A 257 0.39 3.06 -13.62
N PRO A 258 1.68 3.42 -13.45
CA PRO A 258 2.75 2.44 -13.43
C PRO A 258 2.80 1.65 -12.10
N PHE A 259 3.42 0.47 -12.12
CA PHE A 259 3.81 -0.26 -10.91
C PHE A 259 4.85 0.55 -10.11
N MET A 260 4.37 1.42 -9.22
CA MET A 260 5.19 2.38 -8.48
C MET A 260 6.27 1.74 -7.60
N PRO A 261 6.01 0.62 -6.89
CA PRO A 261 7.06 -0.05 -6.12
C PRO A 261 8.31 -0.38 -6.93
N LEU A 262 8.17 -0.78 -8.21
CA LEU A 262 9.32 -1.04 -9.08
C LEU A 262 10.08 0.23 -9.46
N LEU A 263 9.37 1.34 -9.72
CA LEU A 263 10.00 2.63 -10.03
C LEU A 263 10.78 3.17 -8.82
N LEU A 264 10.23 3.06 -7.61
CA LEU A 264 10.92 3.47 -6.39
C LEU A 264 12.10 2.55 -6.06
N LYS A 265 11.98 1.24 -6.32
CA LYS A 265 13.10 0.31 -6.26
C LYS A 265 14.23 0.81 -7.17
N ASP A 266 13.95 1.14 -8.43
CA ASP A 266 14.96 1.65 -9.36
C ASP A 266 15.65 2.92 -8.85
N MET A 267 14.89 3.86 -8.26
CA MET A 267 15.45 5.09 -7.69
C MET A 267 16.31 4.81 -6.46
N THR A 268 15.88 3.91 -5.59
CA THR A 268 16.62 3.51 -4.38
C THR A 268 17.95 2.86 -4.76
N PHE A 269 17.93 1.88 -5.67
CA PHE A 269 19.15 1.23 -6.15
C PHE A 269 20.09 2.20 -6.88
N THR A 270 19.54 3.16 -7.65
CA THR A 270 20.35 4.21 -8.27
C THR A 270 20.99 5.11 -7.22
N HIS A 271 20.25 5.45 -6.16
CA HIS A 271 20.74 6.31 -5.08
C HIS A 271 21.84 5.64 -4.25
N GLU A 272 21.64 4.39 -3.85
CA GLU A 272 22.58 3.62 -3.02
C GLU A 272 23.80 3.15 -3.82
N GLY A 273 23.61 2.79 -5.09
CA GLY A 273 24.67 2.29 -5.95
C GLY A 273 25.62 3.34 -6.51
N ASN A 274 25.26 4.64 -6.44
CA ASN A 274 26.06 5.72 -7.03
C ASN A 274 26.32 6.83 -6.01
N LYS A 275 27.58 7.27 -5.86
CA LYS A 275 27.91 8.41 -5.00
C LYS A 275 27.32 9.71 -5.56
N THR A 276 26.78 10.55 -4.68
CA THR A 276 26.23 11.88 -5.04
C THR A 276 27.33 12.86 -5.45
N CYS A 277 28.51 12.77 -4.83
CA CYS A 277 29.69 13.55 -5.17
C CYS A 277 30.87 12.63 -5.47
N LEU A 278 31.67 13.01 -6.48
CA LEU A 278 32.93 12.38 -6.85
C LEU A 278 34.00 13.47 -6.86
N ASP A 279 35.07 13.29 -6.09
CA ASP A 279 36.20 14.23 -5.98
C ASP A 279 35.77 15.70 -5.72
N GLY A 280 34.77 15.88 -4.86
CA GLY A 280 34.23 17.19 -4.50
C GLY A 280 33.26 17.80 -5.52
N LEU A 281 33.03 17.14 -6.67
CA LEU A 281 32.12 17.56 -7.72
C LEU A 281 30.81 16.77 -7.69
N VAL A 282 29.71 17.38 -8.12
CA VAL A 282 28.41 16.70 -8.22
C VAL A 282 28.43 15.66 -9.33
N ASN A 283 28.02 14.44 -9.01
CA ASN A 283 27.88 13.36 -10.00
C ASN A 283 26.60 13.56 -10.84
N PHE A 284 26.73 14.26 -11.97
CA PHE A 284 25.60 14.51 -12.87
C PHE A 284 25.08 13.26 -13.59
N GLU A 285 25.89 12.19 -13.71
CA GLU A 285 25.42 10.92 -14.25
C GLU A 285 24.34 10.31 -13.35
N LYS A 286 24.60 10.26 -12.03
CA LYS A 286 23.60 9.87 -11.03
C LYS A 286 22.33 10.74 -11.13
N MET A 287 22.50 12.06 -11.26
CA MET A 287 21.35 12.97 -11.39
C MET A 287 20.53 12.67 -12.64
N HIS A 288 21.19 12.35 -13.77
CA HIS A 288 20.51 12.00 -15.00
C HIS A 288 19.72 10.68 -14.88
N MET A 289 20.30 9.66 -14.22
CA MET A 289 19.62 8.39 -13.97
C MET A 289 18.34 8.57 -13.16
N LEU A 290 18.39 9.36 -12.08
CA LEU A 290 17.22 9.66 -11.25
C LEU A 290 16.16 10.48 -12.02
N ALA A 291 16.60 11.46 -12.80
CA ALA A 291 15.71 12.26 -13.64
C ALA A 291 14.99 11.42 -14.71
N GLN A 292 15.57 10.31 -15.17
CA GLN A 292 14.91 9.40 -16.11
C GLN A 292 13.64 8.79 -15.52
N THR A 293 13.65 8.36 -14.25
CA THR A 293 12.43 7.86 -13.59
C THR A 293 11.36 8.94 -13.46
N MET A 294 11.76 10.19 -13.16
CA MET A 294 10.82 11.32 -13.13
C MET A 294 10.22 11.60 -14.51
N ARG A 295 11.01 11.53 -15.58
CA ARG A 295 10.51 11.65 -16.97
C ARG A 295 9.52 10.53 -17.31
N THR A 296 9.76 9.30 -16.85
CA THR A 296 8.81 8.20 -17.02
C THR A 296 7.47 8.52 -16.36
N ILE A 297 7.47 9.06 -15.13
CA ILE A 297 6.23 9.46 -14.45
C ILE A 297 5.53 10.59 -15.19
N ARG A 298 6.26 11.62 -15.65
CA ARG A 298 5.71 12.68 -16.51
C ARG A 298 5.04 12.11 -17.75
N PHE A 299 5.71 11.18 -18.42
CA PHE A 299 5.18 10.51 -19.60
C PHE A 299 3.88 9.79 -19.29
N CYS A 300 3.86 8.94 -18.25
CA CYS A 300 2.70 8.17 -17.80
C CYS A 300 1.43 9.03 -17.61
N ARG A 301 1.59 10.27 -17.15
CA ARG A 301 0.48 11.22 -16.89
C ARG A 301 0.40 12.41 -17.87
N SER A 302 1.03 12.29 -19.04
CA SER A 302 1.04 13.37 -20.04
C SER A 302 -0.27 13.54 -20.82
N ARG A 303 -1.24 12.63 -20.61
CA ARG A 303 -2.62 12.71 -21.14
C ARG A 303 -3.61 12.49 -20.02
N HIS A 304 -4.80 13.08 -20.16
CA HIS A 304 -5.90 12.85 -19.22
C HIS A 304 -6.42 11.40 -19.32
N LEU A 305 -6.86 10.87 -18.18
CA LEU A 305 -7.55 9.58 -18.13
C LEU A 305 -8.95 9.72 -18.73
N VAL A 306 -9.19 9.00 -19.82
CA VAL A 306 -10.49 8.92 -20.48
C VAL A 306 -10.86 7.45 -20.61
N LEU A 307 -11.89 7.05 -19.86
CA LEU A 307 -12.41 5.69 -19.84
C LEU A 307 -13.92 5.72 -20.07
N ASP A 308 -14.44 4.76 -20.82
CA ASP A 308 -15.88 4.64 -21.05
C ASP A 308 -16.59 4.22 -19.74
N PRO A 309 -17.48 5.08 -19.19
CA PRO A 309 -18.13 4.80 -17.92
C PRO A 309 -19.07 3.59 -18.02
N PRO A 310 -19.10 2.72 -17.00
CA PRO A 310 -20.15 1.72 -16.85
C PRO A 310 -21.46 2.39 -16.37
N SER A 311 -22.56 1.61 -16.35
CA SER A 311 -23.85 2.06 -15.82
C SER A 311 -24.20 1.30 -14.53
N PRO A 312 -23.58 1.65 -13.38
CA PRO A 312 -23.87 0.99 -12.11
C PRO A 312 -25.29 1.32 -11.62
N LYS A 313 -25.85 0.41 -10.81
CA LYS A 313 -27.10 0.70 -10.08
C LYS A 313 -26.96 1.89 -9.12
N SER A 314 -25.80 2.01 -8.48
CA SER A 314 -25.47 3.09 -7.54
C SER A 314 -23.98 3.42 -7.63
N GLU A 315 -23.65 4.53 -8.28
CA GLU A 315 -22.26 5.03 -8.36
C GLU A 315 -21.70 5.37 -6.97
N ARG A 316 -22.54 5.91 -6.08
CA ARG A 316 -22.15 6.27 -4.71
C ARG A 316 -21.68 5.05 -3.92
N GLU A 317 -22.38 3.92 -4.03
CA GLU A 317 -22.02 2.69 -3.32
C GLU A 317 -20.70 2.12 -3.83
N VAL A 318 -20.51 2.04 -5.15
CA VAL A 318 -19.25 1.54 -5.72
C VAL A 318 -18.08 2.42 -5.31
N LYS A 319 -18.21 3.75 -5.40
CA LYS A 319 -17.17 4.69 -4.98
C LYS A 319 -16.85 4.54 -3.49
N SER A 320 -17.87 4.44 -2.64
CA SER A 320 -17.68 4.30 -1.19
C SER A 320 -16.98 2.98 -0.84
N TYR A 321 -17.32 1.89 -1.54
CA TYR A 321 -16.63 0.60 -1.40
C TYR A 321 -15.17 0.69 -1.82
N ILE A 322 -14.88 1.28 -2.99
CA ILE A 322 -13.50 1.40 -3.53
C ILE A 322 -12.61 2.29 -2.67
N SER A 323 -13.17 3.34 -2.04
CA SER A 323 -12.42 4.28 -1.21
C SER A 323 -12.12 3.77 0.21
N CYS A 324 -12.72 2.65 0.62
CA CYS A 324 -12.55 2.10 1.96
C CYS A 324 -12.61 0.56 1.90
N LEU A 325 -11.49 -0.03 1.46
CA LEU A 325 -11.41 -1.47 1.30
C LEU A 325 -11.25 -2.15 2.66
N ARG A 326 -11.96 -3.26 2.85
CA ARG A 326 -11.79 -4.13 4.01
C ARG A 326 -10.45 -4.87 3.90
N THR A 327 -9.57 -4.69 4.89
CA THR A 327 -8.23 -5.26 4.89
C THR A 327 -7.83 -5.81 6.25
N ILE A 328 -7.12 -6.94 6.24
CA ILE A 328 -6.29 -7.44 7.33
C ILE A 328 -4.86 -7.43 6.78
N ASP A 329 -3.95 -6.70 7.40
CA ASP A 329 -2.54 -6.62 6.98
C ASP A 329 -1.60 -7.51 7.83
N ASN A 330 -2.12 -8.15 8.89
CA ASN A 330 -1.38 -9.16 9.65
C ASN A 330 -1.35 -10.51 8.91
N GLN A 331 -0.21 -10.83 8.30
CA GLN A 331 -0.02 -12.08 7.56
C GLN A 331 -0.22 -13.35 8.41
N ARG A 332 0.07 -13.32 9.72
CA ARG A 332 -0.17 -14.47 10.61
C ARG A 332 -1.66 -14.76 10.72
N THR A 333 -2.47 -13.71 10.88
CA THR A 333 -3.94 -13.80 10.91
C THR A 333 -4.48 -14.33 9.58
N LEU A 334 -4.02 -13.81 8.45
CA LEU A 334 -4.43 -14.28 7.12
C LEU A 334 -4.10 -15.76 6.91
N ASN A 335 -2.91 -16.19 7.32
CA ASN A 335 -2.49 -17.59 7.25
C ASN A 335 -3.35 -18.49 8.13
N ALA A 336 -3.67 -18.06 9.35
CA ALA A 336 -4.54 -18.82 10.26
C ALA A 336 -5.96 -18.97 9.70
N LEU A 337 -6.54 -17.91 9.14
CA LEU A 337 -7.85 -17.95 8.48
C LEU A 337 -7.83 -18.91 7.27
N SER A 338 -6.80 -18.82 6.43
CA SER A 338 -6.63 -19.74 5.30
C SER A 338 -6.52 -21.20 5.73
N GLN A 339 -5.78 -21.50 6.80
CA GLN A 339 -5.66 -22.86 7.34
C GLN A 339 -6.99 -23.40 7.87
N LYS A 340 -7.82 -22.54 8.48
CA LYS A 340 -9.17 -22.92 8.91
C LYS A 340 -10.09 -23.26 7.72
N LEU A 341 -9.96 -22.56 6.59
CA LEU A 341 -10.74 -22.83 5.38
C LEU A 341 -10.37 -24.16 4.73
N GLU A 342 -9.07 -24.45 4.62
CA GLU A 342 -8.55 -25.65 3.98
C GLU A 342 -7.35 -26.19 4.79
N PRO A 343 -7.57 -27.08 5.78
CA PRO A 343 -6.49 -27.66 6.57
C PRO A 343 -5.49 -28.45 5.70
N ARG A 344 -4.21 -28.51 6.10
CA ARG A 344 -3.25 -29.40 5.44
C ARG A 344 -3.72 -30.84 5.64
N ARG A 345 -3.79 -31.63 4.56
CA ARG A 345 -3.98 -33.09 4.69
C ARG A 345 -2.76 -33.65 5.42
N THR A 346 -3.00 -34.25 6.59
CA THR A 346 -2.00 -35.02 7.37
C THR A 346 -1.56 -36.25 6.62
#